data_AF-A0A2V8WFD1-F1
#
_entry.id   AF-A0A2V8WFD1-F1
#
_cell.length_a   1.000
_cell.length_b   1.000
_cell.length_c   1.000
_cell.angle_alpha   90.00
_cell.angle_beta   90.00
_cell.angle_gamma   90.00
#
_symmetry.space_group_name_H-M   'P 1'
#
loop_
_entity.id
_entity.type
_entity.pdbx_description
1 polymer ?
#
loop_
_entity_poly.entity_id
_entity_poly.type
_entity_poly.pdbx_seq_one_letter_code
_entity_poly.pdbx_strand_id
1 'polypeptide(L)' 'MSEGELAIAIVTHQELSGGKRRQSKIRYEFKDATGRLVRGGGTDESWELYEDMEVPVFYDAEDLGKNVALCAATCELRTD' A
#
# COMPACT_ATOMS: atom_id res chain seq x y z
N MET A 1 10.62 -0.01 -10.02
CA MET A 1 9.51 0.31 -10.94
C MET A 1 9.89 1.62 -11.61
N SER A 2 10.33 1.61 -12.86
CA SER A 2 10.62 2.84 -13.61
C SER A 2 9.39 3.37 -14.36
N GLU A 3 8.35 2.54 -14.52
CA GLU A 3 7.11 2.83 -15.24
C GLU A 3 5.86 2.43 -14.41
N GLY A 4 5.85 2.76 -13.11
CA GLY A 4 4.70 2.51 -12.25
C GLY A 4 3.63 3.59 -12.40
N GLU A 5 2.36 3.21 -12.27
CA GLU A 5 1.22 4.11 -12.18
C GLU A 5 0.85 4.40 -10.72
N LEU A 6 0.04 5.45 -10.50
CA LEU A 6 -0.45 5.86 -9.19
C LEU A 6 -1.98 5.76 -9.15
N ALA A 7 -2.51 5.17 -8.09
CA ALA A 7 -3.94 5.14 -7.78
C ALA A 7 -4.22 5.57 -6.34
N ILE A 8 -5.47 5.91 -6.06
CA ILE A 8 -5.97 6.10 -4.69
C ILE A 8 -6.68 4.81 -4.28
N ALA A 9 -6.21 4.21 -3.20
CA ALA A 9 -6.82 3.04 -2.59
C ALA A 9 -7.60 3.42 -1.34
N ILE A 10 -8.59 2.61 -0.99
CA ILE A 10 -9.28 2.67 0.29
C ILE A 10 -8.76 1.54 1.17
N VAL A 11 -8.35 1.86 2.40
CA VAL A 11 -8.02 0.86 3.42
C VAL A 11 -9.29 0.12 3.79
N THR A 12 -9.33 -1.18 3.51
CA THR A 12 -10.49 -2.05 3.78
C THR A 12 -10.34 -2.84 5.07
N HIS A 13 -9.13 -2.91 5.61
CA HIS A 13 -8.89 -3.52 6.91
C HIS A 13 -7.63 -3.01 7.58
N GLN A 14 -7.67 -2.89 8.90
CA GLN A 14 -6.49 -2.69 9.75
C GLN A 14 -6.41 -3.79 10.81
N GLU A 15 -5.23 -4.40 10.95
CA GLU A 15 -4.90 -5.31 12.03
C GLU A 15 -3.73 -4.76 12.84
N LEU A 16 -4.01 -4.35 14.09
CA LEU A 16 -2.99 -4.03 15.08
C LEU A 16 -2.56 -5.31 15.77
N SER A 17 -1.31 -5.71 15.58
CA SER A 17 -0.76 -6.95 16.14
C SER A 17 0.53 -6.71 16.93
N GLY A 18 0.86 -7.67 17.80
CA GLY A 18 2.16 -7.77 18.45
C GLY A 18 2.28 -7.07 19.81
N GLY A 19 2.67 -7.85 20.83
CA GLY A 19 2.95 -7.36 22.19
C GLY A 19 4.17 -6.44 22.24
N LYS A 20 5.39 -6.99 22.27
CA LYS A 20 6.65 -6.20 22.30
C LYS A 20 7.02 -5.55 20.96
N ARG A 21 6.57 -6.11 19.84
CA ARG A 21 6.78 -5.57 18.49
C ARG A 21 5.43 -5.33 17.86
N ARG A 22 4.93 -4.14 18.15
CA ARG A 22 3.71 -3.59 17.60
C ARG A 22 3.87 -3.53 16.05
N GLN A 23 2.88 -4.01 15.29
CA GLN A 23 2.74 -3.83 13.85
C GLN A 23 1.33 -3.35 13.49
N SER A 24 1.20 -2.40 12.58
CA SER A 24 -0.06 -2.00 11.94
C SER A 24 -0.09 -2.57 10.53
N LYS A 25 -0.87 -3.63 10.30
CA LYS A 25 -1.03 -4.22 8.96
C LYS A 25 -2.31 -3.71 8.33
N ILE A 26 -2.22 -3.24 7.10
CA ILE A 26 -3.38 -2.78 6.33
C ILE A 26 -3.65 -3.69 5.14
N ARG A 27 -4.92 -3.81 4.78
CA ARG A 27 -5.38 -4.24 3.45
C ARG A 27 -6.07 -3.07 2.77
N TYR A 28 -5.93 -2.96 1.46
CA TYR A 28 -6.51 -1.89 0.69
C TYR A 28 -7.02 -2.36 -0.67
N GLU A 29 -7.94 -1.59 -1.23
CA GLU A 29 -8.53 -1.79 -2.55
C GLU A 29 -8.46 -0.51 -3.39
N PHE A 30 -8.08 -0.63 -4.66
CA PHE A 30 -8.12 0.47 -5.62
C PHE A 30 -8.62 0.00 -6.98
N LYS A 31 -8.96 0.95 -7.86
CA LYS A 31 -9.22 0.66 -9.27
C LYS A 31 -8.02 1.09 -10.10
N ASP A 32 -7.58 0.23 -11.01
CA ASP A 32 -6.60 0.62 -12.03
C ASP A 32 -7.22 1.55 -13.09
N ALA A 33 -6.42 2.02 -14.04
CA ALA A 33 -6.85 2.88 -15.13
C ALA A 33 -7.99 2.27 -16.01
N THR A 34 -8.15 0.94 -16.00
CA THR A 34 -9.22 0.23 -16.73
C THR A 34 -10.49 0.04 -15.90
N GLY A 35 -10.46 0.46 -14.62
CA GLY A 35 -11.55 0.30 -13.67
C GLY A 35 -11.57 -1.05 -12.96
N ARG A 36 -10.56 -1.91 -13.15
CA ARG A 36 -10.46 -3.22 -12.51
C ARG A 36 -10.11 -3.03 -11.04
N LEU A 37 -10.82 -3.75 -10.16
CA LEU A 37 -10.54 -3.77 -8.73
C LEU A 37 -9.28 -4.58 -8.43
N VAL A 38 -8.33 -3.95 -7.73
CA VAL A 38 -7.07 -4.53 -7.28
C VAL A 38 -7.03 -4.50 -5.76
N ARG A 39 -6.44 -5.55 -5.17
CA ARG A 39 -6.26 -5.71 -3.73
C ARG A 39 -4.78 -5.75 -3.40
N GLY A 40 -4.41 -5.11 -2.30
CA GLY A 40 -3.06 -5.14 -1.78
C GLY A 40 -3.05 -5.09 -0.26
N GLY A 41 -1.84 -5.10 0.29
CA GLY A 41 -1.62 -4.94 1.71
C GLY A 41 -0.19 -4.52 2.00
N GLY A 42 0.05 -4.09 3.23
CA GLY A 42 1.36 -3.65 3.68
C GLY A 42 1.38 -3.37 5.18
N THR A 43 2.58 -3.17 5.71
CA THR A 43 2.75 -2.66 7.07
C THR A 43 2.76 -1.14 6.99
N ASP A 44 1.84 -0.51 7.72
CA ASP A 44 1.84 0.92 7.96
C ASP A 44 2.77 1.24 9.14
N GLU A 45 3.96 1.77 8.84
CA GLU A 45 4.92 2.17 9.87
C GLU A 45 4.57 3.52 10.52
N SER A 46 3.60 4.27 9.97
CA SER A 46 3.14 5.54 10.56
C SER A 46 2.19 5.34 11.73
N TRP A 47 1.43 4.24 11.74
CA TRP A 47 0.35 3.96 12.70
C TRP A 47 -0.86 4.88 12.58
N GLU A 48 -0.99 5.59 11.46
CA GLU A 48 -2.00 6.63 11.28
C GLU A 48 -3.11 6.22 10.29
N LEU A 49 -3.01 5.04 9.68
CA LEU A 49 -4.04 4.55 8.76
C LEU A 49 -5.08 3.67 9.44
N TYR A 50 -6.35 3.86 9.07
CA TYR A 50 -7.52 3.14 9.57
C TYR A 50 -8.42 2.74 8.40
N GLU A 51 -9.40 1.87 8.67
CA GLU A 51 -10.43 1.51 7.69
C GLU A 51 -11.13 2.76 7.12
N ASP A 52 -11.52 2.69 5.85
CA ASP A 52 -12.14 3.76 5.04
C ASP A 52 -11.23 4.97 4.72
N MET A 53 -9.96 4.96 5.11
CA MET A 53 -9.00 6.01 4.71
C MET A 53 -8.47 5.81 3.28
N GLU A 54 -8.25 6.92 2.60
CA GLU A 54 -7.58 6.97 1.30
C GLU A 54 -6.05 6.88 1.46
N VAL A 55 -5.39 6.05 0.66
CA VAL A 55 -3.93 5.92 0.61
C VAL A 55 -3.43 5.86 -0.83
N PRO A 56 -2.39 6.64 -1.21
CA PRO A 56 -1.76 6.51 -2.51
C PRO A 56 -1.08 5.14 -2.65
N VAL A 57 -1.29 4.48 -3.79
CA VAL A 57 -0.69 3.20 -4.14
C VAL A 57 0.04 3.32 -5.47
N PHE A 58 1.31 2.94 -5.48
CA PHE A 58 2.07 2.71 -6.71
C PHE A 58 1.86 1.29 -7.19
N TYR A 59 1.62 1.09 -8.48
CA TYR A 59 1.43 -0.24 -9.05
C TYR A 59 2.06 -0.37 -10.44
N ASP A 60 2.38 -1.60 -10.84
CA ASP A 60 2.78 -1.96 -12.19
C ASP A 60 1.53 -2.31 -13.01
N ALA A 61 1.26 -1.60 -14.10
CA ALA A 61 0.08 -1.82 -14.94
C ALA A 61 0.12 -3.15 -15.71
N GLU A 62 1.31 -3.70 -15.96
CA GLU A 62 1.49 -5.00 -16.61
C GLU A 62 1.40 -6.15 -15.60
N ASP A 63 1.65 -5.88 -14.33
CA ASP A 63 1.63 -6.84 -13.23
C ASP A 63 1.02 -6.24 -11.96
N LEU A 64 -0.31 -6.25 -11.89
CA LEU A 64 -1.08 -5.68 -10.78
C LEU A 64 -0.76 -6.32 -9.42
N GLY A 65 -0.09 -7.48 -9.39
CA GLY A 65 0.42 -8.08 -8.15
C GLY A 65 1.57 -7.29 -7.52
N LYS A 66 2.26 -6.47 -8.31
CA LYS A 66 3.27 -5.51 -7.86
C LYS A 66 2.61 -4.17 -7.56
N ASN A 67 2.05 -4.05 -6.37
CA ASN A 67 1.52 -2.81 -5.84
C ASN A 67 2.04 -2.56 -4.43
N VAL A 68 2.17 -1.29 -4.07
CA VAL A 68 2.64 -0.86 -2.74
C VAL A 68 1.98 0.45 -2.35
N ALA A 69 1.34 0.46 -1.18
CA ALA A 69 0.86 1.69 -0.56
C ALA A 69 2.05 2.55 -0.12
N LEU A 70 1.93 3.86 -0.27
CA LEU A 70 3.00 4.80 0.10
C LEU A 70 3.46 4.63 1.55
N CYS A 71 2.55 4.35 2.48
CA CYS A 71 2.86 4.09 3.89
C CYS A 71 3.73 2.84 4.14
N ALA A 72 3.76 1.91 3.18
CA ALA A 72 4.49 0.65 3.23
C ALA A 72 5.69 0.64 2.27
N ALA A 73 5.92 1.73 1.55
CA ALA A 73 7.00 1.82 0.58
C ALA A 73 8.34 2.08 1.28
N THR A 74 9.35 1.30 0.92
CA THR A 74 10.74 1.50 1.34
C THR A 74 11.62 1.74 0.12
N CYS A 75 12.54 2.69 0.19
CA CYS A 75 13.57 2.87 -0.82
C CYS A 75 14.96 2.66 -0.22
N GLU A 76 15.84 1.99 -0.97
CA GLU A 76 17.26 1.98 -0.65
C GLU A 76 17.89 3.26 -1.16
N LEU A 77 18.51 4.02 -0.27
CA LEU A 77 19.34 5.15 -0.66
C LEU A 77 20.71 4.61 -1.07
N ARG A 78 21.09 4.82 -2.33
CA ARG A 78 22.48 4.62 -2.76
C ARG A 78 23.27 5.87 -2.41
N THR A 79 24.30 5.70 -1.59
CA THR A 79 25.34 6.71 -1.39
C THR A 79 26.46 6.43 -2.38
N ASP A 80 26.73 7.40 -3.26
CA ASP A 80 27.87 7.40 -4.17
C ASP A 80 29.21 7.46 -3.40
#